data_AF-A0A6A3GMW9-F1
#
_entry.id   AF-A0A6A3GMW9-F1
#
_cell.length_a   1.000
_cell.length_b   1.000
_cell.length_c   1.000
_cell.angle_alpha   90.00
_cell.angle_beta   90.00
_cell.angle_gamma   90.00
#
_symmetry.space_group_name_H-M   'P 1'
#
loop_
_entity.id
_entity.type
_entity.pdbx_description
1 polymer ?
#
loop_
_entity_poly.entity_id
_entity_poly.type
_entity_poly.pdbx_seq_one_letter_code
_entity_poly.pdbx_strand_id
1 'polypeptide(L)'
;MHWLSDCPKASNAEKVALRLKLREASKARGSRVKRLKRLMPAASRTVTINGVLELPCCPDSGSDHTVISRSHWDLLIAADPNVQQTLLDTPVQCLTFGSHAVVAKTQALLHVLNHTAAGPVEPAEAVPCLVVDMDDDEFIIGQDLLATLGIDVDRQLEQLATHRDDETSGDPQGPN
;
A
#
# COMPACT_ATOMS: atom_id res chain seq x y z
N MET A 1 25.48 1.83 18.37
CA MET A 1 24.03 1.64 18.66
C MET A 1 23.90 0.35 19.45
N HIS A 2 23.23 0.33 20.61
CA HIS A 2 22.97 -0.90 21.37
C HIS A 2 21.47 -1.00 21.68
N TRP A 3 20.94 -2.22 21.69
CA TRP A 3 19.54 -2.48 22.03
C TRP A 3 19.29 -2.20 23.50
N LEU A 4 18.07 -1.77 23.88
CA LEU A 4 17.72 -1.50 25.28
C LEU A 4 17.88 -2.75 26.18
N SER A 5 17.70 -3.95 25.62
CA SER A 5 18.04 -5.24 26.26
C SER A 5 19.49 -5.29 26.72
N ASP A 6 20.37 -4.72 25.91
CA ASP A 6 21.81 -4.88 26.00
C ASP A 6 22.49 -3.59 26.49
N CYS A 7 21.71 -2.67 27.08
CA CYS A 7 22.25 -1.46 27.68
C CYS A 7 23.16 -1.80 28.87
N PRO A 8 24.47 -1.50 28.80
CA PRO A 8 25.40 -1.83 29.89
C PRO A 8 25.28 -0.87 31.07
N LYS A 9 24.54 0.23 30.92
CA LYS A 9 24.39 1.29 31.94
C LYS A 9 23.12 1.15 32.78
N ALA A 10 22.14 0.37 32.33
CA ALA A 10 20.89 0.17 33.03
C ALA A 10 20.88 -1.21 33.70
N SER A 11 20.48 -1.26 34.97
CA SER A 11 20.29 -2.51 35.69
C SER A 11 19.14 -3.33 35.11
N ASN A 12 19.14 -4.64 35.34
CA ASN A 12 18.05 -5.50 34.88
C ASN A 12 16.69 -5.10 35.44
N ALA A 13 16.64 -4.59 36.67
CA ALA A 13 15.42 -4.09 37.29
C ALA A 13 14.88 -2.84 36.57
N GLU A 14 15.76 -1.91 36.20
CA GLU A 14 15.39 -0.70 35.45
C GLU A 14 14.92 -1.04 34.03
N LYS A 15 15.59 -1.99 33.36
CA LYS A 15 15.17 -2.48 32.03
C LYS A 15 13.78 -3.12 32.08
N VAL A 16 13.49 -3.92 33.10
CA VAL A 16 12.18 -4.55 33.31
C VAL A 16 11.11 -3.50 33.61
N ALA A 17 11.40 -2.55 34.49
CA ALA A 17 10.48 -1.46 34.83
C ALA A 17 10.16 -0.58 33.62
N LEU A 18 11.15 -0.26 32.78
CA LEU A 18 10.94 0.47 31.53
C LEU A 18 10.04 -0.30 30.56
N ARG A 19 10.28 -1.61 30.37
CA ARG A 19 9.45 -2.46 29.51
C ARG A 19 8.01 -2.55 29.99
N LEU A 20 7.80 -2.66 31.31
CA LEU A 20 6.46 -2.67 31.91
C LEU A 20 5.76 -1.33 31.66
N LYS A 21 6.43 -0.20 31.91
CA LYS A 21 5.88 1.14 31.62
C LYS A 21 5.55 1.33 30.15
N LEU A 22 6.41 0.87 29.23
CA LEU A 22 6.14 0.88 27.79
C LEU A 22 4.93 0.03 27.42
N ARG A 23 4.81 -1.17 28.00
CA ARG A 23 3.68 -2.08 27.75
C ARG A 23 2.38 -1.53 28.32
N GLU A 24 2.40 -0.91 29.50
CA GLU A 24 1.25 -0.24 30.09
C GLU A 24 0.85 1.01 29.31
N ALA A 25 1.81 1.82 28.85
CA ALA A 25 1.55 2.96 27.97
C ALA A 25 0.94 2.52 26.63
N SER A 26 1.39 1.40 26.05
CA SER A 26 0.80 0.82 24.83
C SER A 26 -0.59 0.24 25.07
N LYS A 27 -0.84 -0.38 26.23
CA LYS A 27 -2.18 -0.84 26.63
C LYS A 27 -3.15 0.33 26.89
N ALA A 28 -2.66 1.41 27.51
CA ALA A 28 -3.44 2.62 27.80
C ALA A 28 -3.74 3.45 26.55
N ARG A 29 -2.85 3.42 25.54
CA ARG A 29 -3.08 4.05 24.24
C ARG A 29 -4.19 3.37 23.44
N GLY A 30 -4.56 2.14 23.80
CA GLY A 30 -5.46 1.29 23.03
C GLY A 30 -4.89 1.01 21.65
N SER A 31 -5.04 -0.20 21.13
CA SER A 31 -4.78 -0.44 19.72
C SER A 31 -5.88 0.21 18.89
N ARG A 32 -5.85 1.54 18.75
CA ARG A 32 -6.63 2.27 17.76
C ARG A 32 -5.68 2.88 16.76
N VAL A 33 -5.01 2.02 15.99
CA VAL A 33 -4.52 2.43 14.68
C VAL A 33 -5.75 2.46 13.77
N LYS A 34 -6.59 3.48 13.95
CA LYS A 34 -7.50 3.92 12.90
C LYS A 34 -6.64 4.74 11.94
N ARG A 35 -6.77 4.52 10.63
CA ARG A 35 -6.15 5.38 9.62
C ARG A 35 -6.63 6.81 9.87
N LEU A 36 -5.75 7.62 10.45
CA LEU A 36 -6.05 8.97 10.91
C LEU A 36 -5.81 9.91 9.74
N LYS A 37 -6.65 9.80 8.70
CA LYS A 37 -6.55 10.55 7.43
C LYS A 37 -6.44 12.07 7.66
N ARG A 38 -6.92 12.56 8.81
CA ARG A 38 -6.95 13.97 9.21
C ARG A 38 -5.67 14.50 9.89
N LEU A 39 -4.76 13.64 10.37
CA LEU A 39 -3.56 14.07 11.12
C LEU A 39 -2.24 13.61 10.52
N MET A 40 -2.28 12.86 9.43
CA MET A 40 -1.12 12.72 8.56
C MET A 40 -1.23 13.81 7.50
N PRO A 41 -0.16 14.54 7.17
CA PRO A 41 -0.11 15.22 5.89
C PRO A 41 -0.49 14.16 4.86
N ALA A 42 -1.38 14.48 3.92
CA ALA A 42 -1.46 13.68 2.71
C ALA A 42 -0.01 13.69 2.19
N ALA A 43 0.73 12.59 2.38
CA ALA A 43 1.81 12.30 1.47
C ALA A 43 1.03 12.18 0.17
N SER A 44 0.96 13.28 -0.59
CA SER A 44 0.13 13.44 -1.78
C SER A 44 0.77 12.58 -2.86
N ARG A 45 0.67 11.27 -2.65
CA ARG A 45 0.92 10.27 -3.66
C ARG A 45 -0.19 10.52 -4.65
N THR A 46 0.19 10.97 -5.82
CA THR A 46 -0.73 11.24 -6.90
C THR A 46 -0.46 10.27 -8.03
N VAL A 47 -1.48 10.04 -8.82
CA VAL A 47 -1.38 9.40 -10.13
C VAL A 47 -1.86 10.39 -11.17
N THR A 48 -1.25 10.34 -12.35
CA THR A 48 -1.83 10.97 -13.54
C THR A 48 -2.45 9.89 -14.41
N ILE A 49 -3.75 10.00 -14.63
CA ILE A 49 -4.54 9.10 -15.46
C ILE A 49 -4.60 9.63 -16.89
N ASN A 50 -4.22 8.80 -17.85
CA ASN A 50 -4.17 9.11 -19.29
C ASN A 50 -3.40 10.41 -19.63
N GLY A 51 -2.51 10.86 -18.76
CA GLY A 51 -1.80 12.13 -18.91
C GLY A 51 -2.67 13.40 -18.71
N VAL A 52 -3.96 13.26 -18.39
CA VAL A 52 -4.92 14.39 -18.38
C VAL A 52 -5.51 14.71 -17.02
N LEU A 53 -5.59 13.73 -16.10
CA LEU A 53 -6.22 13.92 -14.80
C LEU A 53 -5.29 13.47 -13.68
N GLU A 54 -4.89 14.39 -12.81
CA GLU A 54 -4.12 14.08 -11.61
C GLU A 54 -5.06 13.84 -10.42
N LEU A 55 -4.90 12.72 -9.73
CA LEU A 55 -5.70 12.31 -8.58
C LEU A 55 -4.82 11.91 -7.40
N PRO A 56 -5.23 12.18 -6.15
CA PRO A 56 -4.68 11.49 -4.98
C PRO A 56 -4.83 9.99 -5.14
N CYS A 57 -3.85 9.21 -4.69
CA CYS A 57 -3.88 7.76 -4.78
C CYS A 57 -3.53 7.06 -3.46
N CYS A 58 -4.04 5.85 -3.33
CA CYS A 58 -3.74 4.93 -2.25
C CYS A 58 -3.27 3.59 -2.82
N PRO A 59 -1.97 3.26 -2.70
CA PRO A 59 -1.49 1.88 -2.80
C PRO A 59 -2.13 1.03 -1.71
N ASP A 60 -2.98 0.08 -2.10
CA ASP A 60 -3.75 -0.75 -1.17
C ASP A 60 -3.59 -2.24 -1.49
N SER A 61 -2.69 -2.91 -0.75
CA SER A 61 -2.50 -4.36 -0.86
C SER A 61 -3.68 -5.17 -0.33
N GLY A 62 -4.67 -4.53 0.32
CA GLY A 62 -5.91 -5.18 0.74
C GLY A 62 -7.00 -5.17 -0.33
N SER A 63 -6.76 -4.52 -1.48
CA SER A 63 -7.70 -4.45 -2.60
C SER A 63 -7.18 -5.30 -3.75
N ASP A 64 -7.96 -6.29 -4.19
CA ASP A 64 -7.56 -7.18 -5.30
C ASP A 64 -7.44 -6.42 -6.63
N HIS A 65 -8.28 -5.41 -6.81
CA HIS A 65 -8.42 -4.65 -8.04
C HIS A 65 -8.08 -3.18 -7.87
N THR A 66 -7.57 -2.58 -8.94
CA THR A 66 -7.42 -1.13 -9.09
C THR A 66 -8.79 -0.50 -9.37
N VAL A 67 -9.11 0.57 -8.63
CA VAL A 67 -10.46 1.15 -8.59
C VAL A 67 -10.42 2.66 -8.79
N ILE A 68 -11.31 3.15 -9.64
CA ILE A 68 -11.65 4.57 -9.78
C ILE A 68 -13.10 4.80 -9.33
N SER A 69 -13.32 5.80 -8.49
CA SER A 69 -14.67 6.20 -8.08
C SER A 69 -15.45 6.82 -9.24
N ARG A 70 -16.78 6.75 -9.17
CA ARG A 70 -17.66 7.35 -10.19
C ARG A 70 -17.43 8.85 -10.34
N SER A 71 -17.20 9.56 -9.23
CA SER A 71 -16.90 11.00 -9.25
C SER A 71 -15.60 11.31 -10.00
N HIS A 72 -14.53 10.55 -9.75
CA HIS A 72 -13.27 10.71 -10.49
C HIS A 72 -13.40 10.28 -11.96
N TRP A 73 -14.22 9.27 -12.26
CA TRP A 73 -14.52 8.88 -13.62
C TRP A 73 -15.19 10.01 -14.41
N ASP A 74 -16.17 10.68 -13.81
CA ASP A 74 -16.87 11.80 -14.47
C ASP A 74 -15.91 12.98 -14.74
N LEU A 75 -14.96 13.23 -13.84
CA LEU A 75 -13.87 14.19 -14.07
C LEU A 75 -12.96 13.77 -15.22
N LEU A 76 -12.64 12.47 -15.32
CA LEU A 76 -11.81 11.94 -16.40
C LEU A 76 -12.50 12.12 -17.76
N ILE A 77 -13.80 11.81 -17.85
CA ILE A 77 -14.58 12.01 -19.08
C ILE A 77 -14.66 13.49 -19.46
N ALA A 78 -14.76 14.39 -18.49
CA ALA A 78 -14.74 15.82 -18.75
C ALA A 78 -13.39 16.30 -19.31
N ALA A 79 -12.28 15.69 -18.89
CA ALA A 79 -10.93 16.01 -19.34
C ALA A 79 -10.56 15.32 -20.68
N ASP A 80 -10.99 14.08 -20.88
CA ASP A 80 -10.82 13.31 -22.11
C ASP A 80 -12.12 12.57 -22.48
N PRO A 81 -12.95 13.15 -23.37
CA PRO A 81 -14.22 12.56 -23.78
C PRO A 81 -14.09 11.26 -24.59
N ASN A 82 -12.88 10.86 -25.01
CA ASN A 82 -12.68 9.65 -25.79
C ASN A 82 -12.47 8.40 -24.92
N VAL A 83 -12.27 8.56 -23.61
CA VAL A 83 -12.11 7.43 -22.71
C VAL A 83 -13.40 6.62 -22.67
N GLN A 84 -13.28 5.30 -22.82
CA GLN A 84 -14.41 4.38 -22.82
C GLN A 84 -14.33 3.43 -21.62
N GLN A 85 -15.50 3.12 -21.05
CA GLN A 85 -15.68 2.01 -20.13
C GLN A 85 -16.40 0.87 -20.85
N THR A 86 -16.00 -0.36 -20.57
CA THR A 86 -16.65 -1.58 -21.05
C THR A 86 -17.49 -2.20 -19.94
N LEU A 87 -18.62 -2.80 -20.32
CA LEU A 87 -19.44 -3.58 -19.40
C LEU A 87 -18.70 -4.88 -19.08
N LEU A 88 -18.69 -5.27 -17.81
CA LEU A 88 -18.15 -6.54 -17.37
C LEU A 88 -19.18 -7.65 -17.64
N ASP A 89 -18.73 -8.77 -18.20
CA ASP A 89 -19.57 -9.97 -18.37
C ASP A 89 -20.07 -10.49 -17.02
N THR A 90 -19.22 -10.40 -16.00
CA THR A 90 -19.54 -10.73 -14.61
C THR A 90 -19.24 -9.50 -13.74
N PRO A 91 -20.25 -8.88 -13.10
CA PRO A 91 -20.02 -7.78 -12.16
C PRO A 91 -19.13 -8.23 -11.00
N VAL A 92 -18.22 -7.35 -10.58
CA VAL A 92 -17.29 -7.61 -9.48
C VAL A 92 -17.87 -7.03 -8.19
N GLN A 93 -17.95 -7.85 -7.14
CA GLN A 93 -18.38 -7.40 -5.83
C GLN A 93 -17.18 -6.87 -5.05
N CYS A 94 -17.16 -5.56 -4.82
CA CYS A 94 -16.15 -4.87 -4.02
C CYS A 94 -16.64 -4.79 -2.58
N LEU A 95 -15.93 -5.42 -1.65
CA LEU A 95 -16.21 -5.29 -0.22
C LEU A 95 -15.40 -4.13 0.35
N THR A 96 -16.08 -3.12 0.86
CA THR A 96 -15.44 -1.92 1.37
C THR A 96 -15.33 -1.96 2.88
N PHE A 97 -14.56 -1.03 3.45
CA PHE A 97 -14.43 -0.91 4.89
C PHE A 97 -15.79 -0.69 5.57
N GLY A 98 -16.12 -1.54 6.55
CA GLY A 98 -17.41 -1.50 7.25
C GLY A 98 -18.47 -2.44 6.67
N SER A 99 -18.07 -3.40 5.84
CA SER A 99 -18.94 -4.43 5.25
C SER A 99 -20.00 -3.87 4.29
N HIS A 100 -19.76 -2.69 3.74
CA HIS A 100 -20.58 -2.18 2.67
C HIS A 100 -20.13 -2.84 1.36
N ALA A 101 -21.04 -3.51 0.67
CA ALA A 101 -20.77 -4.13 -0.61
C ALA A 101 -21.17 -3.17 -1.72
N VAL A 102 -20.22 -2.87 -2.60
CA VAL A 102 -20.47 -2.11 -3.83
C VAL A 102 -20.20 -3.03 -5.01
N VAL A 103 -20.92 -2.83 -6.11
CA VAL A 103 -20.80 -3.68 -7.30
C VAL A 103 -20.22 -2.86 -8.45
N ALA A 104 -19.03 -3.24 -8.91
CA ALA A 104 -18.47 -2.75 -10.15
C ALA A 104 -19.12 -3.48 -11.33
N LYS A 105 -19.78 -2.74 -12.22
CA LYS A 105 -20.38 -3.30 -13.45
C LYS A 105 -19.57 -2.97 -14.70
N THR A 106 -18.67 -2.01 -14.58
CA THR A 106 -17.92 -1.45 -15.70
C THR A 106 -16.46 -1.33 -15.34
N GLN A 107 -15.60 -1.48 -16.34
CA GLN A 107 -14.16 -1.26 -16.22
C GLN A 107 -13.67 -0.34 -17.34
N ALA A 108 -12.51 0.26 -17.17
CA ALA A 108 -11.83 1.02 -18.21
C ALA A 108 -10.35 0.67 -18.23
N LEU A 109 -9.75 0.61 -19.42
CA LEU A 109 -8.31 0.48 -19.58
C LEU A 109 -7.68 1.88 -19.53
N LEU A 110 -6.86 2.13 -18.51
CA LEU A 110 -6.30 3.45 -18.22
C LEU A 110 -4.77 3.40 -18.13
N HIS A 111 -4.11 4.41 -18.69
CA HIS A 111 -2.68 4.63 -18.47
C HIS A 111 -2.49 5.32 -17.12
N VAL A 112 -1.73 4.68 -16.22
CA VAL A 112 -1.57 5.13 -14.83
C VAL A 112 -0.11 5.51 -14.57
N LEU A 113 0.17 6.80 -14.50
CA LEU A 113 1.49 7.33 -14.15
C LEU A 113 1.56 7.58 -12.64
N ASN A 114 2.34 6.78 -11.91
CA ASN A 114 2.50 6.89 -10.46
C ASN A 114 3.60 7.91 -10.11
N HIS A 115 3.25 8.96 -9.39
CA HIS A 115 4.25 9.92 -8.91
C HIS A 115 4.91 9.43 -7.63
N THR A 116 6.23 9.24 -7.70
CA THR A 116 7.06 8.87 -6.55
C THR A 116 8.10 9.94 -6.28
N ALA A 117 8.67 9.94 -5.07
CA ALA A 117 9.75 10.86 -4.72
C ALA A 117 11.02 10.66 -5.56
N ALA A 118 11.20 9.47 -6.14
CA ALA A 118 12.35 9.16 -7.01
C ALA A 118 12.07 9.47 -8.50
N GLY A 119 10.84 9.83 -8.86
CA GLY A 119 10.40 10.05 -10.23
C GLY A 119 9.10 9.31 -10.57
N PRO A 120 8.51 9.59 -11.75
CA PRO A 120 7.29 8.94 -12.18
C PRO A 120 7.54 7.49 -12.62
N VAL A 121 6.56 6.62 -12.41
CA VAL A 121 6.58 5.21 -12.80
C VAL A 121 5.29 4.86 -13.53
N GLU A 122 5.41 4.35 -14.76
CA GLU A 122 4.27 3.91 -15.57
C GLU A 122 4.40 2.40 -15.85
N PRO A 123 3.31 1.61 -15.71
CA PRO A 123 3.25 0.26 -16.24
C PRO A 123 3.42 0.23 -17.76
N ALA A 124 3.92 -0.88 -18.30
CA ALA A 124 4.12 -1.02 -19.74
C ALA A 124 2.80 -1.07 -20.54
N GLU A 125 1.73 -1.56 -19.92
CA GLU A 125 0.40 -1.72 -20.53
C GLU A 125 -0.65 -0.92 -19.78
N ALA A 126 -1.77 -0.61 -20.45
CA ALA A 126 -2.91 0.03 -19.82
C ALA A 126 -3.52 -0.87 -18.73
N VAL A 127 -3.89 -0.27 -17.61
CA VAL A 127 -4.36 -0.96 -16.41
C VAL A 127 -5.88 -1.08 -16.45
N PRO A 128 -6.46 -2.28 -16.27
CA PRO A 128 -7.89 -2.44 -16.08
C PRO A 128 -8.32 -1.87 -14.73
N CYS A 129 -9.07 -0.78 -14.76
CA CYS A 129 -9.57 -0.10 -13.57
C CYS A 129 -11.08 -0.31 -13.45
N LEU A 130 -11.54 -0.84 -12.32
CA LEU A 130 -12.96 -0.95 -12.03
C LEU A 130 -13.55 0.42 -11.74
N VAL A 131 -14.70 0.73 -12.33
CA VAL A 131 -15.44 1.96 -12.03
C VAL A 131 -16.53 1.65 -11.01
N VAL A 132 -16.37 2.21 -9.82
CA VAL A 132 -17.19 1.86 -8.65
C VAL A 132 -17.96 3.08 -8.16
N ASP A 133 -19.22 2.89 -7.81
CA ASP A 133 -20.07 3.95 -7.24
C ASP A 133 -19.80 4.08 -5.74
N MET A 134 -18.70 4.77 -5.41
CA MET A 134 -18.24 5.04 -4.06
C MET A 134 -17.81 6.50 -3.93
N ASP A 135 -18.03 7.07 -2.76
CA ASP A 135 -17.57 8.41 -2.40
C ASP A 135 -16.17 8.35 -1.79
N ASP A 136 -15.23 7.83 -2.56
CA ASP A 136 -13.81 7.81 -2.23
C ASP A 136 -13.08 8.96 -2.93
N ASP A 137 -12.28 9.69 -2.15
CA ASP A 137 -11.46 10.84 -2.51
C ASP A 137 -10.06 10.45 -3.02
N GLU A 138 -9.76 9.15 -3.14
CA GLU A 138 -8.49 8.62 -3.63
C GLU A 138 -8.72 7.58 -4.73
N PHE A 139 -7.83 7.54 -5.72
CA PHE A 139 -7.70 6.42 -6.66
C PHE A 139 -7.02 5.24 -5.95
N ILE A 140 -7.64 4.05 -5.98
CA ILE A 140 -7.09 2.88 -5.29
C ILE A 140 -6.24 2.07 -6.26
N ILE A 141 -4.97 1.92 -5.95
CA ILE A 141 -4.02 1.06 -6.67
C ILE A 141 -4.06 -0.30 -5.99
N GLY A 142 -4.70 -1.28 -6.64
CA GLY A 142 -4.90 -2.63 -6.11
C GLY A 142 -3.73 -3.57 -6.39
N GLN A 143 -3.87 -4.80 -5.92
CA GLN A 143 -2.86 -5.85 -6.06
C GLN A 143 -2.54 -6.18 -7.51
N ASP A 144 -3.53 -6.13 -8.41
CA ASP A 144 -3.36 -6.28 -9.85
C ASP A 144 -2.25 -5.38 -10.42
N LEU A 145 -2.26 -4.09 -10.07
CA LEU A 145 -1.25 -3.12 -10.50
C LEU A 145 0.02 -3.19 -9.66
N LEU A 146 -0.10 -3.34 -8.34
CA LEU A 146 1.08 -3.45 -7.46
C LEU A 146 1.97 -4.63 -7.85
N ALA A 147 1.39 -5.79 -8.13
CA ALA A 147 2.11 -6.99 -8.55
C ALA A 147 2.84 -6.78 -9.88
N THR A 148 2.23 -6.09 -10.86
CA THR A 148 2.89 -5.72 -12.12
C THR A 148 4.11 -4.84 -11.91
N LEU A 149 4.10 -3.98 -10.87
CA LEU A 149 5.25 -3.16 -10.48
C LEU A 149 6.27 -3.92 -9.61
N GLY A 150 6.06 -5.22 -9.36
CA GLY A 150 6.92 -6.03 -8.50
C GLY A 150 6.74 -5.78 -7.01
N ILE A 151 5.64 -5.13 -6.62
CA ILE A 151 5.29 -4.82 -5.24
C ILE A 151 4.30 -5.88 -4.75
N ASP A 152 4.82 -6.84 -3.99
CA ASP A 152 4.05 -7.91 -3.38
C ASP A 152 4.51 -8.03 -1.93
N VAL A 153 3.65 -7.61 -1.00
CA VAL A 153 3.98 -7.56 0.42
C VAL A 153 4.19 -8.97 0.99
N ASP A 154 3.35 -9.93 0.60
CA ASP A 154 3.44 -11.31 1.12
C ASP A 154 4.73 -11.97 0.67
N ARG A 155 5.04 -11.87 -0.63
CA ARG A 155 6.31 -12.37 -1.17
C ARG A 155 7.52 -11.68 -0.53
N GLN A 156 7.45 -10.38 -0.31
CA GLN A 156 8.52 -9.63 0.37
C GLN A 156 8.69 -10.07 1.83
N LEU A 157 7.60 -10.39 2.53
CA LEU A 157 7.65 -10.93 3.90
C LEU A 157 8.25 -12.34 3.94
N GLU A 158 7.91 -13.20 2.97
CA GLU A 158 8.50 -14.54 2.84
C GLU A 158 10.02 -14.48 2.67
N GLN A 159 10.52 -13.52 1.89
CA GLN A 159 11.97 -13.31 1.70
C GLN A 159 12.71 -12.92 2.99
N LEU A 160 12.02 -12.34 3.98
CA LEU A 160 12.61 -12.04 5.28
C LEU A 160 12.80 -13.31 6.14
N ALA A 161 12.02 -14.36 5.89
CA ALA A 161 12.09 -15.60 6.66
C ALA A 161 13.31 -16.46 6.29
N THR A 162 13.87 -16.30 5.08
CA THR A 162 14.93 -17.15 4.52
C THR A 162 16.37 -16.72 4.85
N HIS A 163 16.59 -15.75 5.73
CA HIS A 163 17.95 -15.36 6.18
C HIS A 163 18.40 -16.10 7.46
N ARG A 164 18.54 -17.43 7.35
CA ARG A 164 19.38 -18.34 8.16
C ARG A 164 19.59 -19.55 7.26
N ASP A 165 20.63 -19.65 6.46
CA ASP A 165 21.99 -19.99 6.86
C ASP A 165 22.89 -19.77 5.64
N ASP A 166 23.93 -18.94 5.76
CA ASP A 166 25.19 -19.07 5.00
C ASP A 166 26.18 -17.97 5.42
N GLU A 167 26.64 -18.02 6.69
CA GLU A 167 27.93 -17.43 7.09
C GLU A 167 28.58 -18.29 8.19
N THR A 168 28.67 -19.59 7.97
CA THR A 168 29.64 -20.46 8.68
C THR A 168 30.31 -21.42 7.72
N SER A 169 31.07 -20.90 6.75
CA SER A 169 32.20 -21.68 6.21
C SER A 169 33.31 -20.73 5.78
N GLY A 170 34.41 -20.77 6.52
CA GLY A 170 35.56 -19.90 6.31
C GLY A 170 36.38 -19.72 7.57
N ASP A 171 36.71 -20.83 8.25
CA ASP A 171 37.72 -20.82 9.30
C ASP A 171 39.09 -20.48 8.67
N PRO A 172 39.79 -19.41 9.07
CA PRO A 172 41.10 -19.10 8.50
C PRO A 172 42.14 -20.06 9.10
N GLN A 173 42.65 -20.99 8.29
CA GLN A 173 43.85 -21.73 8.65
C GLN A 173 45.02 -20.76 8.77
N GLY A 174 45.52 -20.60 10.00
CA GLY A 174 46.73 -19.83 10.32
C GLY A 174 48.00 -20.47 9.74
N PRO A 175 49.10 -19.71 9.63
CA PRO A 175 50.31 -20.17 8.96
C PRO A 175 51.15 -21.07 9.87
N ASN A 176 51.76 -22.10 9.28
CA ASN A 176 52.95 -22.77 9.78
C ASN A 176 53.94 -22.93 8.63
#